data_AF-A0A7C3SBN2-F1
#
_entry.id   AF-A0A7C3SBN2-F1
#
_cell.length_a   1.000
_cell.length_b   1.000
_cell.length_c   1.000
_cell.angle_alpha   90.00
_cell.angle_beta   90.00
_cell.angle_gamma   90.00
#
_symmetry.space_group_name_H-M   'P 1'
#
loop_
_entity.id
_entity.type
_entity.pdbx_description
1 polymer ?
#
loop_
_entity_poly.entity_id
_entity_poly.type
_entity_poly.pdbx_seq_one_letter_code
_entity_poly.pdbx_strand_id
1 'polypeptide(L)'
;MALTAKDVLRLIELLRQNDWMRDELRRVLLPHDFEGWMKSTSERLMRIESALGELRGLAKELDYWRKAGRFLSRLLRNVREVGQEILEQLEKAEAEGSISPKESDELLQADLLLMGEVRKGKFAGQSILLVCELSATVAREDVERAIKRAQIARQAGFWALPLVSGSRWSSQALKRWAISEAVLCGQNGVLQPSPMEDWDAVENLLARWRPEAKGKK
;
A
#
# COMPACT_ATOMS: atom_id res chain seq x y z
N MET A 1 -24.60 -34.77 -41.37
CA MET A 1 -23.20 -35.21 -41.59
C MET A 1 -22.35 -34.57 -40.51
N ALA A 2 -21.54 -35.34 -39.80
CA ALA A 2 -20.62 -34.81 -38.79
C ALA A 2 -19.30 -34.46 -39.46
N LEU A 3 -18.77 -33.26 -39.20
CA LEU A 3 -17.42 -32.88 -39.62
C LEU A 3 -16.41 -33.78 -38.89
N THR A 4 -15.50 -34.40 -39.63
CA THR A 4 -14.41 -35.19 -39.05
C THR A 4 -13.14 -34.34 -38.85
N ALA A 5 -12.23 -34.78 -37.97
CA ALA A 5 -10.94 -34.10 -37.78
C ALA A 5 -10.11 -33.99 -39.08
N LYS A 6 -10.28 -34.96 -39.99
CA LYS A 6 -9.63 -34.96 -41.32
C LYS A 6 -10.18 -33.85 -42.21
N ASP A 7 -11.47 -33.56 -42.11
CA ASP A 7 -12.10 -32.48 -42.88
C ASP A 7 -11.64 -31.10 -42.38
N VAL A 8 -11.46 -30.95 -41.06
CA VAL A 8 -10.94 -29.71 -40.45
C VAL A 8 -9.49 -29.45 -40.86
N LEU A 9 -8.62 -30.48 -40.82
CA LEU A 9 -7.23 -30.33 -41.26
C LEU A 9 -7.12 -29.98 -42.74
N ARG A 10 -7.98 -30.58 -43.58
CA ARG A 10 -8.02 -30.27 -45.01
C ARG A 10 -8.47 -28.84 -45.28
N LEU A 11 -9.42 -28.32 -44.50
CA LEU A 11 -9.83 -26.92 -44.57
C LEU A 11 -8.68 -25.98 -44.17
N ILE A 12 -7.92 -26.30 -43.13
CA ILE A 12 -6.74 -25.51 -42.71
C ILE A 12 -5.69 -25.49 -43.82
N GLU A 13 -5.41 -26.62 -44.47
CA GLU A 13 -4.47 -26.73 -45.59
C GLU A 13 -4.91 -25.83 -46.77
N LEU A 14 -6.20 -25.87 -47.13
CA LEU A 14 -6.79 -25.06 -48.20
C LEU A 14 -6.71 -23.56 -47.88
N LEU A 15 -7.01 -23.17 -46.64
CA LEU A 15 -6.82 -21.81 -46.18
C LEU A 15 -5.34 -21.42 -46.19
N ARG A 16 -4.39 -22.32 -45.94
CA ARG A 16 -2.95 -22.00 -46.00
C ARG A 16 -2.42 -21.77 -47.42
N GLN A 17 -3.08 -22.31 -48.44
CA GLN A 17 -2.63 -22.22 -49.83
C GLN A 17 -3.36 -21.14 -50.64
N ASN A 18 -4.38 -20.50 -50.07
CA ASN A 18 -5.28 -19.65 -50.83
C ASN A 18 -5.64 -18.34 -50.10
N ASP A 19 -5.00 -17.24 -50.51
CA ASP A 19 -5.20 -15.90 -49.92
C ASP A 19 -6.62 -15.37 -50.03
N TRP A 20 -7.28 -15.54 -51.19
CA TRP A 20 -8.64 -15.01 -51.37
C TRP A 20 -9.64 -15.70 -50.43
N MET A 21 -9.54 -17.03 -50.27
CA MET A 21 -10.42 -17.78 -49.36
C MET A 21 -10.16 -17.39 -47.91
N ARG A 22 -8.90 -17.15 -47.52
CA ARG A 22 -8.58 -16.62 -46.19
C ARG A 22 -9.25 -15.28 -45.94
N ASP A 23 -9.13 -14.36 -46.89
CA ASP A 23 -9.61 -13.00 -46.71
C ASP A 23 -11.14 -12.93 -46.75
N GLU A 24 -11.80 -13.71 -47.61
CA GLU A 24 -13.26 -13.82 -47.62
C GLU A 24 -13.79 -14.45 -46.32
N LEU A 25 -13.12 -15.51 -45.83
CA LEU A 25 -13.50 -16.14 -44.57
C LEU A 25 -13.30 -15.18 -43.37
N ARG A 26 -12.22 -14.38 -43.38
CA ARG A 26 -12.02 -13.30 -42.40
C ARG A 26 -13.11 -12.25 -42.50
N ARG A 27 -13.50 -11.82 -43.70
CA ARG A 27 -14.54 -10.81 -43.94
C ARG A 27 -15.93 -11.24 -43.44
N VAL A 28 -16.25 -12.53 -43.59
CA VAL A 28 -17.54 -13.08 -43.18
C VAL A 28 -17.59 -13.38 -41.67
N LEU A 29 -16.48 -13.86 -41.09
CA LEU A 29 -16.45 -14.32 -39.70
C LEU A 29 -15.99 -13.25 -38.71
N LEU A 30 -15.18 -12.28 -39.14
CA LEU A 30 -14.61 -11.25 -38.28
C LEU A 30 -15.23 -9.88 -38.57
N PRO A 31 -15.31 -8.99 -37.56
CA PRO A 31 -15.65 -7.59 -37.77
C PRO A 31 -14.75 -6.90 -38.81
N HIS A 32 -15.30 -5.91 -39.52
CA HIS A 32 -14.66 -5.19 -40.62
C HIS A 32 -13.33 -4.48 -40.25
N ASP A 33 -13.09 -4.26 -38.94
CA ASP A 33 -11.82 -3.82 -38.37
C ASP A 33 -11.46 -4.67 -37.15
N PHE A 34 -11.20 -5.96 -37.39
CA PHE A 34 -10.87 -6.91 -36.33
C PHE A 34 -9.62 -6.51 -35.55
N GLU A 35 -8.61 -5.95 -36.21
CA GLU A 35 -7.38 -5.50 -35.56
C GLU A 35 -7.62 -4.29 -34.65
N GLY A 36 -8.36 -3.28 -35.12
CA GLY A 36 -8.77 -2.14 -34.30
C GLY A 36 -9.70 -2.55 -33.16
N TRP A 37 -10.61 -3.50 -33.41
CA TRP A 37 -11.46 -4.10 -32.38
C TRP A 37 -10.65 -4.85 -31.31
N MET A 38 -9.66 -5.66 -31.72
CA MET A 38 -8.76 -6.39 -30.81
C MET A 38 -7.89 -5.43 -29.98
N LYS A 39 -7.36 -4.38 -30.61
CA LYS A 39 -6.58 -3.33 -29.94
C LYS A 39 -7.44 -2.58 -28.92
N SER A 40 -8.62 -2.11 -29.33
CA SER A 40 -9.56 -1.42 -28.44
C SER A 40 -10.00 -2.31 -27.27
N THR A 41 -10.25 -3.60 -27.52
CA THR A 41 -10.61 -4.57 -26.49
C THR A 41 -9.46 -4.76 -25.49
N SER A 42 -8.23 -4.90 -25.97
CA SER A 42 -7.04 -5.04 -25.12
C SER A 42 -6.80 -3.80 -24.27
N GLU A 43 -6.93 -2.60 -24.83
CA GLU A 43 -6.82 -1.33 -24.10
C GLU A 43 -7.92 -1.21 -23.03
N ARG A 44 -9.15 -1.62 -23.33
CA ARG A 44 -10.25 -1.66 -22.36
C ARG A 44 -9.98 -2.66 -21.23
N LEU A 45 -9.47 -3.84 -21.54
CA LEU A 45 -9.09 -4.84 -20.54
C LEU A 45 -8.00 -4.32 -19.61
N MET A 46 -6.94 -3.69 -20.15
CA MET A 46 -5.88 -3.08 -19.33
C MET A 46 -6.43 -1.99 -18.39
N ARG A 47 -7.35 -1.13 -18.88
CA ARG A 47 -8.01 -0.12 -18.02
C ARG A 47 -8.86 -0.75 -16.93
N ILE A 48 -9.58 -1.84 -17.23
CA ILE A 48 -10.38 -2.58 -16.25
C ILE A 48 -9.47 -3.24 -15.20
N GLU A 49 -8.35 -3.84 -15.63
CA GLU A 49 -7.37 -4.43 -14.70
C GLU A 49 -6.77 -3.37 -13.76
N SER A 50 -6.44 -2.18 -14.27
CA SER A 50 -5.96 -1.04 -13.47
C SER A 50 -7.02 -0.59 -12.46
N ALA A 51 -8.25 -0.34 -12.91
CA ALA A 51 -9.36 0.08 -12.05
C ALA A 51 -9.71 -0.97 -10.98
N LEU A 52 -9.64 -2.26 -11.34
CA LEU A 52 -9.79 -3.36 -10.37
C LEU A 52 -8.63 -3.40 -9.37
N GLY A 53 -7.41 -3.04 -9.79
CA GLY A 53 -6.25 -2.87 -8.91
C GLY A 53 -6.50 -1.79 -7.86
N GLU A 54 -6.92 -0.60 -8.30
CA GLU A 54 -7.28 0.53 -7.43
C GLU A 54 -8.41 0.19 -6.46
N LEU A 55 -9.51 -0.38 -6.96
CA LEU A 55 -10.64 -0.82 -6.11
C LEU A 55 -10.23 -1.86 -5.08
N ARG A 56 -9.31 -2.78 -5.42
CA ARG A 56 -8.76 -3.75 -4.48
C ARG A 56 -7.86 -3.08 -3.43
N GLY A 57 -7.17 -1.99 -3.77
CA GLY A 57 -6.42 -1.14 -2.84
C GLY A 57 -7.35 -0.51 -1.81
N LEU A 58 -8.33 0.26 -2.29
CA LEU A 58 -9.34 0.92 -1.44
C LEU A 58 -10.10 -0.07 -0.55
N ALA A 59 -10.51 -1.23 -1.08
CA ALA A 59 -11.19 -2.26 -0.30
C ALA A 59 -10.28 -2.83 0.81
N LYS A 60 -8.97 -2.92 0.58
CA LYS A 60 -8.00 -3.37 1.59
C LYS A 60 -7.73 -2.32 2.65
N GLU A 61 -7.62 -1.05 2.29
CA GLU A 61 -7.52 0.05 3.24
C GLU A 61 -8.75 0.06 4.17
N LEU A 62 -9.95 -0.06 3.60
CA LEU A 62 -11.20 -0.14 4.36
C LEU A 62 -11.28 -1.39 5.26
N ASP A 63 -10.90 -2.57 4.76
CA ASP A 63 -10.89 -3.81 5.56
C ASP A 63 -9.81 -3.77 6.65
N TYR A 64 -8.65 -3.19 6.33
CA TYR A 64 -7.58 -2.96 7.30
C TYR A 64 -8.04 -2.00 8.39
N TRP A 65 -8.62 -0.85 8.05
CA TRP A 65 -9.15 0.12 9.02
C TRP A 65 -10.23 -0.52 9.92
N ARG A 66 -11.17 -1.28 9.35
CA ARG A 66 -12.18 -2.03 10.12
C ARG A 66 -11.57 -3.00 11.13
N LYS A 67 -10.39 -3.57 10.84
CA LYS A 67 -9.67 -4.51 11.70
C LYS A 67 -8.59 -3.83 12.56
N ALA A 68 -8.15 -2.63 12.18
CA ALA A 68 -7.05 -1.88 12.77
C ALA A 68 -7.29 -1.60 14.24
N GLY A 69 -8.51 -1.18 14.60
CA GLY A 69 -8.90 -1.01 15.99
C GLY A 69 -8.67 -2.26 16.85
N ARG A 70 -8.85 -3.48 16.31
CA ARG A 70 -8.69 -4.72 17.09
C ARG A 70 -7.24 -5.02 17.45
N PHE A 71 -6.29 -4.86 16.54
CA PHE A 71 -4.88 -5.19 16.83
C PHE A 71 -4.07 -3.97 17.29
N LEU A 72 -4.36 -2.76 16.78
CA LEU A 72 -3.74 -1.53 17.29
C LEU A 72 -4.18 -1.23 18.72
N SER A 73 -5.39 -1.62 19.15
CA SER A 73 -5.80 -1.44 20.55
C SER A 73 -4.92 -2.19 21.55
N ARG A 74 -4.13 -3.17 21.12
CA ARG A 74 -3.12 -3.84 21.97
C ARG A 74 -1.90 -2.96 22.21
N LEU A 75 -1.59 -2.06 21.28
CA LEU A 75 -0.48 -1.11 21.34
C LEU A 75 -0.92 0.25 21.88
N LEU A 76 -2.06 0.76 21.42
CA LEU A 76 -2.56 2.12 21.66
C LEU A 76 -3.96 2.13 22.29
N ARG A 77 -4.29 3.23 22.97
CA ARG A 77 -5.64 3.64 23.38
C ARG A 77 -6.10 4.79 22.49
N ASN A 78 -7.41 5.02 22.46
CA ASN A 78 -8.01 6.17 21.76
C ASN A 78 -7.57 6.31 20.30
N VAL A 79 -7.40 5.18 19.60
CA VAL A 79 -6.95 5.17 18.20
C VAL A 79 -8.02 5.82 17.34
N ARG A 80 -7.63 6.86 16.60
CA ARG A 80 -8.48 7.59 15.67
C ARG A 80 -7.68 7.99 14.45
N GLU A 81 -8.37 8.26 13.35
CA GLU A 81 -7.76 8.91 12.21
C GLU A 81 -7.40 10.35 12.58
N VAL A 82 -6.26 10.82 12.07
CA VAL A 82 -5.82 12.19 12.29
C VAL A 82 -6.73 13.13 11.52
N GLY A 83 -7.12 14.25 12.14
CA GLY A 83 -8.00 15.24 11.54
C GLY A 83 -7.26 16.52 11.20
N GLN A 84 -7.95 17.65 11.34
CA GLN A 84 -7.43 18.99 11.06
C GLN A 84 -6.12 19.34 11.79
N GLU A 85 -5.89 18.74 12.97
CA GLU A 85 -4.67 18.92 13.77
C GLU A 85 -3.37 18.60 13.02
N ILE A 86 -3.40 17.70 12.02
CA ILE A 86 -2.18 17.43 11.24
C ILE A 86 -1.87 18.57 10.28
N LEU A 87 -2.88 19.14 9.64
CA LEU A 87 -2.73 20.21 8.66
C LEU A 87 -2.19 21.46 9.36
N GLU A 88 -2.75 21.82 10.50
CA GLU A 88 -2.30 22.97 11.31
C GLU A 88 -0.83 22.82 11.74
N GLN A 89 -0.42 21.62 12.13
CA GLN A 89 0.96 21.37 12.53
C GLN A 89 1.94 21.38 11.34
N LEU A 90 1.50 20.91 10.17
CA LEU A 90 2.31 20.94 8.94
C LEU A 90 2.47 22.38 8.44
N GLU A 91 1.40 23.17 8.39
CA GLU A 91 1.47 24.60 8.06
C GLU A 91 2.45 25.35 8.97
N LYS A 92 2.39 25.07 10.28
CA LYS A 92 3.34 25.63 11.25
C LYS A 92 4.77 25.17 10.96
N ALA A 93 4.98 23.89 10.69
CA ALA A 93 6.32 23.35 10.41
C ALA A 93 6.91 23.90 9.10
N GLU A 94 6.08 24.14 8.09
CA GLU A 94 6.46 24.82 6.85
C GLU A 94 6.84 26.28 7.10
N ALA A 95 6.02 27.01 7.86
CA ALA A 95 6.31 28.39 8.23
C ALA A 95 7.61 28.53 9.05
N GLU A 96 7.90 27.54 9.90
CA GLU A 96 9.16 27.43 10.66
C GLU A 96 10.33 26.91 9.81
N GLY A 97 10.11 26.52 8.56
CA GLY A 97 11.11 25.95 7.66
C GLY A 97 11.65 24.58 8.10
N SER A 98 10.96 23.89 9.01
CA SER A 98 11.34 22.54 9.47
C SER A 98 11.04 21.46 8.44
N ILE A 99 10.07 21.70 7.56
CA ILE A 99 9.74 20.89 6.39
C ILE A 99 9.41 21.81 5.21
N SER A 100 9.51 21.29 4.00
CA SER A 100 9.06 21.93 2.77
C SER A 100 7.60 21.56 2.43
N PRO A 101 6.90 22.37 1.60
CA PRO A 101 5.56 22.01 1.12
C PRO A 101 5.52 20.65 0.41
N LYS A 102 6.59 20.30 -0.34
CA LYS A 102 6.71 19.00 -1.00
C LYS A 102 6.82 17.83 -0.01
N GLU A 103 7.48 18.03 1.13
CA GLU A 103 7.54 17.03 2.19
C GLU A 103 6.19 16.89 2.90
N SER A 104 5.50 18.00 3.14
CA SER A 104 4.12 18.02 3.64
C SER A 104 3.19 17.20 2.75
N ASP A 105 3.18 17.46 1.44
CA ASP A 105 2.44 16.68 0.45
C ASP A 105 2.82 15.19 0.46
N GLU A 106 4.12 14.88 0.59
CA GLU A 106 4.58 13.49 0.67
C GLU A 106 4.04 12.75 1.90
N LEU A 107 3.98 13.40 3.07
CA LEU A 107 3.37 12.81 4.26
C LEU A 107 1.87 12.59 4.09
N LEU A 108 1.17 13.55 3.49
CA LEU A 108 -0.28 13.48 3.26
C LEU A 108 -0.67 12.40 2.24
N GLN A 109 0.28 11.88 1.46
CA GLN A 109 0.08 10.73 0.58
C GLN A 109 0.15 9.37 1.30
N ALA A 110 0.38 9.32 2.61
CA ALA A 110 0.31 8.08 3.40
C ALA A 110 -1.07 7.43 3.28
N ASP A 111 -1.12 6.09 3.22
CA ASP A 111 -2.39 5.37 3.07
C ASP A 111 -3.30 5.61 4.29
N LEU A 112 -2.73 5.64 5.50
CA LEU A 112 -3.44 6.05 6.71
C LEU A 112 -2.53 6.79 7.70
N LEU A 113 -3.09 7.81 8.34
CA LEU A 113 -2.47 8.53 9.45
C LEU A 113 -3.36 8.38 10.69
N LEU A 114 -2.86 7.66 11.70
CA LEU A 114 -3.64 7.33 12.89
C LEU A 114 -2.97 7.92 14.13
N MET A 115 -3.74 8.58 14.98
CA MET A 115 -3.27 9.03 16.28
C MET A 115 -3.82 8.13 17.39
N GLY A 116 -3.02 7.89 18.42
CA GLY A 116 -3.46 7.22 19.63
C GLY A 116 -2.47 7.41 20.77
N GLU A 117 -2.83 6.92 21.94
CA GLU A 117 -2.01 7.03 23.15
C GLU A 117 -1.33 5.69 23.45
N VAL A 118 -0.04 5.69 23.77
CA VAL A 118 0.67 4.45 24.13
C VAL A 118 -0.03 3.77 25.31
N ARG A 119 -0.33 2.47 25.19
CA ARG A 119 -1.26 1.80 26.11
C ARG A 119 -0.70 1.54 27.52
N LYS A 120 0.59 1.20 27.65
CA LYS A 120 1.22 0.84 28.91
C LYS A 120 2.73 1.12 28.91
N GLY A 121 3.38 0.85 30.03
CA GLY A 121 4.82 0.98 30.17
C GLY A 121 5.33 2.43 30.27
N LYS A 122 6.61 2.67 29.97
CA LYS A 122 7.30 3.95 30.20
C LYS A 122 6.65 5.14 29.50
N PHE A 123 6.02 4.89 28.35
CA PHE A 123 5.43 5.94 27.54
C PHE A 123 3.90 6.01 27.65
N ALA A 124 3.29 5.28 28.58
CA ALA A 124 1.84 5.20 28.71
C ALA A 124 1.16 6.58 28.72
N GLY A 125 0.07 6.71 27.96
CA GLY A 125 -0.72 7.94 27.85
C GLY A 125 -0.12 9.02 26.94
N GLN A 126 1.09 8.83 26.40
CA GLN A 126 1.66 9.79 25.44
C GLN A 126 1.11 9.54 24.04
N SER A 127 0.74 10.62 23.35
CA SER A 127 0.24 10.57 21.97
C SER A 127 1.34 10.22 20.98
N ILE A 128 1.01 9.36 20.02
CA ILE A 128 1.86 8.96 18.92
C ILE A 128 1.05 8.93 17.63
N LEU A 129 1.69 9.33 16.53
CA LEU A 129 1.18 9.23 15.17
C LEU A 129 1.73 7.94 14.53
N LEU A 130 0.85 7.10 13.99
CA LEU A 130 1.21 5.99 13.12
C LEU A 130 1.10 6.44 11.67
N VAL A 131 2.20 6.31 10.94
CA VAL A 131 2.26 6.57 9.50
C VAL A 131 2.22 5.23 8.80
N CYS A 132 1.09 4.90 8.18
CA CYS A 132 0.80 3.55 7.71
C CYS A 132 0.91 3.43 6.19
N GLU A 133 1.61 2.40 5.73
CA GLU A 133 1.61 1.92 4.34
C GLU A 133 1.01 0.51 4.30
N LEU A 134 0.03 0.30 3.43
CA LEU A 134 -0.79 -0.89 3.33
C LEU A 134 -0.66 -1.49 1.95
N SER A 135 -0.27 -2.76 1.90
CA SER A 135 -0.13 -3.47 0.64
C SER A 135 -0.65 -4.89 0.72
N ALA A 136 -1.08 -5.41 -0.44
CA ALA A 136 -1.33 -6.84 -0.59
C ALA A 136 -0.08 -7.65 -0.23
N THR A 137 1.04 -7.23 -0.81
CA THR A 137 2.36 -7.85 -0.76
C THR A 137 3.32 -6.74 -0.42
N VAL A 138 3.76 -6.69 0.83
CA VAL A 138 4.71 -5.67 1.27
C VAL A 138 6.00 -5.80 0.47
N ALA A 139 6.32 -4.75 -0.27
CA ALA A 139 7.53 -4.58 -1.05
C ALA A 139 8.48 -3.58 -0.37
N ARG A 140 9.66 -3.41 -0.96
CA ARG A 140 10.70 -2.56 -0.37
C ARG A 140 10.27 -1.10 -0.32
N GLU A 141 9.61 -0.67 -1.39
CA GLU A 141 9.13 0.68 -1.60
C GLU A 141 8.10 1.05 -0.53
N ASP A 142 7.26 0.10 -0.09
CA ASP A 142 6.27 0.33 0.98
C ASP A 142 6.99 0.66 2.31
N VAL A 143 8.10 -0.02 2.61
CA VAL A 143 8.90 0.22 3.82
C VAL A 143 9.62 1.56 3.75
N GLU A 144 10.22 1.86 2.60
CA GLU A 144 10.92 3.13 2.39
C GLU A 144 9.96 4.32 2.47
N ARG A 145 8.75 4.22 1.90
CA ARG A 145 7.71 5.26 2.03
C ARG A 145 7.29 5.47 3.48
N ALA A 146 7.00 4.40 4.23
CA ALA A 146 6.62 4.52 5.64
C ALA A 146 7.69 5.23 6.46
N ILE A 147 8.96 4.82 6.31
CA ILE A 147 10.12 5.42 7.00
C ILE A 147 10.23 6.89 6.65
N LYS A 148 10.26 7.22 5.35
CA LYS A 148 10.41 8.61 4.86
C LYS A 148 9.31 9.51 5.41
N ARG A 149 8.05 9.07 5.32
CA ARG A 149 6.89 9.84 5.78
C ARG A 149 6.89 10.01 7.30
N ALA A 150 7.27 8.98 8.06
CA ALA A 150 7.43 9.10 9.51
C ALA A 150 8.57 10.06 9.90
N GLN A 151 9.66 10.13 9.12
CA GLN A 151 10.73 11.10 9.34
C GLN A 151 10.25 12.54 9.10
N ILE A 152 9.49 12.77 8.03
CA ILE A 152 8.87 14.08 7.76
C ILE A 152 7.94 14.48 8.90
N ALA A 153 7.07 13.57 9.35
CA ALA A 153 6.19 13.84 10.49
C ALA A 153 6.97 14.16 11.77
N ARG A 154 8.13 13.53 12.00
CA ARG A 154 9.03 13.88 13.12
C ARG A 154 9.64 15.27 12.99
N GLN A 155 10.06 15.66 11.78
CA GLN A 155 10.54 17.02 11.50
C GLN A 155 9.44 18.05 11.75
N ALA A 156 8.19 17.69 11.43
CA ALA A 156 7.00 18.47 11.74
C ALA A 156 6.64 18.50 13.24
N GLY A 157 7.36 17.78 14.10
CA GLY A 157 7.18 17.81 15.56
C GLY A 157 6.30 16.71 16.14
N PHE A 158 5.80 15.78 15.32
CA PHE A 158 5.10 14.60 15.83
C PHE A 158 6.05 13.57 16.41
N TRP A 159 5.59 12.84 17.41
CA TRP A 159 6.13 11.50 17.65
C TRP A 159 5.49 10.56 16.65
N ALA A 160 6.21 10.24 15.57
CA ALA A 160 5.68 9.46 14.46
C ALA A 160 6.40 8.12 14.30
N LEU A 161 5.64 7.03 14.28
CA LEU A 161 6.11 5.66 14.11
C LEU A 161 5.67 5.13 12.73
N PRO A 162 6.60 4.67 11.87
CA PRO A 162 6.25 4.03 10.62
C PRO A 162 5.65 2.66 10.88
N LEU A 163 4.57 2.36 10.15
CA LEU A 163 3.90 1.08 10.15
C LEU A 163 3.76 0.61 8.71
N VAL A 164 4.11 -0.65 8.45
CA VAL A 164 3.81 -1.29 7.18
C VAL A 164 3.02 -2.56 7.44
N SER A 165 1.93 -2.77 6.70
CA SER A 165 1.11 -3.97 6.87
C SER A 165 0.62 -4.56 5.56
N GLY A 166 0.55 -5.89 5.53
CA GLY A 166 -0.04 -6.62 4.41
C GLY A 166 -0.38 -8.06 4.73
N SER A 167 -0.91 -8.78 3.73
CA SER A 167 -1.22 -10.21 3.88
C SER A 167 0.04 -11.09 3.80
N ARG A 168 1.05 -10.61 3.06
CA ARG A 168 2.33 -11.28 2.82
C ARG A 168 3.43 -10.24 2.59
N TRP A 169 4.66 -10.70 2.72
CA TRP A 169 5.88 -9.93 2.43
C TRP A 169 6.54 -10.49 1.17
N SER A 170 7.14 -9.64 0.34
CA SER A 170 7.84 -10.08 -0.88
C SER A 170 9.01 -11.02 -0.59
N SER A 171 9.66 -10.86 0.57
CA SER A 171 10.64 -11.82 1.09
C SER A 171 10.76 -11.72 2.61
N GLN A 172 11.24 -12.80 3.23
CA GLN A 172 11.57 -12.80 4.66
C GLN A 172 12.80 -11.92 4.99
N ALA A 173 13.70 -11.72 4.02
CA ALA A 173 14.83 -10.81 4.17
C ALA A 173 14.34 -9.36 4.29
N LEU A 174 13.39 -8.94 3.45
CA LEU A 174 12.76 -7.62 3.53
C LEU A 174 12.10 -7.39 4.89
N LYS A 175 11.33 -8.36 5.38
CA LYS A 175 10.67 -8.25 6.70
C LYS A 175 11.67 -8.06 7.83
N ARG A 176 12.78 -8.82 7.82
CA ARG A 176 13.86 -8.67 8.81
C ARG A 176 14.53 -7.30 8.74
N TRP A 177 14.75 -6.80 7.53
CA TRP A 177 15.29 -5.46 7.32
C TRP A 177 14.35 -4.36 7.85
N ALA A 178 13.05 -4.43 7.53
CA ALA A 178 12.06 -3.48 8.06
C ALA A 178 12.06 -3.45 9.60
N ILE A 179 12.16 -4.61 10.25
CA ILE A 179 12.29 -4.72 11.71
C ILE A 179 13.60 -4.08 12.20
N SER A 180 14.73 -4.28 11.51
CA SER A 180 16.00 -3.65 11.91
C SER A 180 15.99 -2.12 11.79
N GLU A 181 15.22 -1.60 10.83
CA GLU A 181 14.92 -0.16 10.67
C GLU A 181 13.88 0.36 11.69
N ALA A 182 13.48 -0.48 12.65
CA ALA A 182 12.47 -0.18 13.66
C ALA A 182 11.11 0.24 13.08
N VAL A 183 10.70 -0.41 11.99
CA VAL A 183 9.34 -0.27 11.43
C VAL A 183 8.40 -1.24 12.13
N LEU A 184 7.21 -0.76 12.53
CA LEU A 184 6.16 -1.62 13.06
C LEU A 184 5.56 -2.46 11.92
N CYS A 185 5.80 -3.77 11.97
CA CYS A 185 5.44 -4.67 10.88
C CYS A 185 4.12 -5.39 11.18
N GLY A 186 3.11 -5.18 10.35
CA GLY A 186 1.83 -5.89 10.38
C GLY A 186 1.78 -7.06 9.40
N GLN A 187 1.26 -8.20 9.84
CA GLN A 187 0.90 -9.29 8.94
C GLN A 187 -0.33 -10.03 9.45
N ASN A 188 -1.40 -10.08 8.64
CA ASN A 188 -2.66 -10.75 9.00
C ASN A 188 -3.22 -10.32 10.38
N GLY A 189 -3.08 -9.04 10.74
CA GLY A 189 -3.54 -8.50 12.01
C GLY A 189 -2.64 -8.80 13.21
N VAL A 190 -1.46 -9.37 13.00
CA VAL A 190 -0.42 -9.55 14.02
C VAL A 190 0.66 -8.50 13.81
N LEU A 191 1.03 -7.81 14.89
CA LEU A 191 2.09 -6.80 14.90
C LEU A 191 3.43 -7.42 15.32
N GLN A 192 4.51 -6.91 14.76
CA GLN A 192 5.88 -7.24 15.14
C GLN A 192 6.68 -5.94 15.33
N PRO A 193 7.28 -5.71 16.52
CA PRO A 193 7.22 -6.56 17.72
C PRO A 193 5.78 -6.70 18.27
N SER A 194 5.49 -7.82 18.93
CA SER A 194 4.14 -8.15 19.42
C SER A 194 3.86 -7.44 20.75
N PRO A 195 2.87 -6.53 20.83
CA PRO A 195 2.53 -5.83 22.08
C PRO A 195 2.01 -6.74 23.19
N MET A 196 1.62 -7.97 22.85
CA MET A 196 1.16 -8.97 23.82
C MET A 196 2.30 -9.84 24.37
N GLU A 197 3.31 -10.11 23.55
CA GLU A 197 4.37 -11.08 23.89
C GLU A 197 5.65 -10.39 24.36
N ASP A 198 6.00 -9.24 23.78
CA ASP A 198 7.26 -8.54 24.03
C ASP A 198 7.06 -7.02 24.03
N TRP A 199 6.67 -6.49 25.19
CA TRP A 199 6.47 -5.05 25.35
C TRP A 199 7.80 -4.29 25.41
N ASP A 200 8.89 -4.91 25.85
CA ASP A 200 10.20 -4.26 25.92
C ASP A 200 10.72 -3.97 24.52
N ALA A 201 10.55 -4.91 23.57
CA ALA A 201 10.84 -4.67 22.16
C ALA A 201 9.95 -3.55 21.56
N VAL A 202 8.69 -3.47 21.97
CA VAL A 202 7.78 -2.38 21.58
C VAL A 202 8.29 -1.04 22.12
N GLU A 203 8.72 -0.96 23.39
CA GLU A 203 9.26 0.27 23.95
C GLU A 203 10.55 0.72 23.26
N ASN A 204 11.44 -0.23 22.93
CA ASN A 204 12.65 0.06 22.18
C ASN A 204 12.34 0.62 20.78
N LEU A 205 11.34 0.06 20.10
CA LEU A 205 10.83 0.55 18.83
C LEU A 205 10.27 1.97 18.98
N LEU A 206 9.40 2.20 19.97
CA LEU A 206 8.80 3.51 20.25
C LEU A 206 9.89 4.56 20.55
N ALA A 207 10.90 4.20 21.36
CA ALA A 207 11.98 5.10 21.75
C ALA A 207 12.84 5.57 20.55
N ARG A 208 13.10 4.70 19.57
CA ARG A 208 13.87 5.05 18.35
C ARG A 208 13.21 6.14 17.51
N TRP A 209 11.88 6.19 17.54
CA TRP A 209 11.09 7.15 16.77
C TRP A 209 10.69 8.39 17.56
N ARG A 210 11.11 8.49 18.83
CA ARG A 210 10.83 9.67 19.63
C ARG A 210 11.54 10.90 19.03
N PRO A 211 10.86 12.05 18.89
CA PRO A 211 11.52 13.25 18.40
C PRO A 211 12.62 13.64 19.39
N GLU A 212 13.77 14.05 18.87
CA GLU A 212 14.82 14.63 19.70
C GLU A 212 14.26 15.91 20.33
N ALA A 213 14.48 16.10 21.63
CA ALA A 213 14.08 17.34 22.27
C ALA A 213 14.79 18.49 21.54
N LYS A 214 14.04 19.36 20.85
CA LYS A 214 14.58 20.62 20.33
C LYS A 214 15.19 21.32 21.54
N GLY A 215 16.52 21.32 21.63
CA GLY A 215 17.24 22.02 22.68
C GLY A 215 16.76 23.46 22.66
N LYS A 216 16.19 23.94 23.77
CA LYS A 216 15.95 25.36 23.97
C LYS A 216 17.30 26.05 23.83
N LYS A 217 17.57 26.63 22.66
CA LYS A 217 18.56 27.69 22.50
C LYS A 217 17.88 29.01 22.86
#